data_AF-A0A3L6PLM8-F1
#
_entry.id   AF-A0A3L6PLM8-F1
#
_cell.length_a   1.000
_cell.length_b   1.000
_cell.length_c   1.000
_cell.angle_alpha   90.00
_cell.angle_beta   90.00
_cell.angle_gamma   90.00
#
_symmetry.space_group_name_H-M   'P 1'
#
loop_
_entity.id
_entity.type
_entity.pdbx_description
1 polymer ?
#
loop_
_entity_poly.entity_id
_entity_poly.type
_entity_poly.pdbx_seq_one_letter_code
_entity_poly.pdbx_strand_id
1 'polypeptide(L)'
;MGICDFDLRFIFVVMGWPGSVHDMRVFSDVRNKYGYKFPHPPPGKFYLVDSGYPNRPGYLSPYKGTKYHLPEYRNGPMPRGKKEMFNHAHSFLRNVIERSFGVLKMK
;
A
#
# COMPACT_ATOMS: atom_id res chain seq x y z
N MET A 1 5.36 -8.37 5.97
CA MET A 1 4.20 -7.50 5.64
C MET A 1 3.89 -6.62 6.84
N GLY A 2 3.46 -5.38 6.62
CA GLY A 2 3.04 -4.49 7.70
C GLY A 2 1.93 -3.56 7.24
N ILE A 3 1.14 -3.08 8.19
CA ILE A 3 0.08 -2.11 7.99
C ILE A 3 0.41 -0.91 8.87
N CYS A 4 0.38 0.28 8.28
CA CYS A 4 0.63 1.53 8.97
C CYS A 4 -0.58 2.45 8.87
N ASP A 5 -0.79 3.26 9.90
CA ASP A 5 -1.68 4.42 9.82
C ASP A 5 -0.94 5.66 9.26
N PHE A 6 -1.68 6.77 9.13
CA PHE A 6 -1.13 8.03 8.63
C PHE A 6 -0.20 8.75 9.63
N ASP A 7 -0.17 8.30 10.89
CA ASP A 7 0.72 8.83 11.94
C ASP A 7 2.09 8.11 11.96
N LEU A 8 2.41 7.35 10.90
CA LEU A 8 3.63 6.54 10.77
C LEU A 8 3.72 5.41 11.80
N ARG A 9 2.60 4.95 12.37
CA ARG A 9 2.58 3.87 13.36
C ARG A 9 2.21 2.55 12.70
N PHE A 10 2.98 1.51 12.99
CA PHE A 10 2.62 0.15 12.59
C PHE A 10 1.50 -0.37 13.49
N ILE A 11 0.34 -0.65 12.90
CA ILE A 11 -0.80 -1.25 13.62
C ILE A 11 -0.82 -2.78 13.51
N PHE A 12 -0.04 -3.33 12.58
CA PHE A 12 0.13 -4.77 12.41
C PHE A 12 1.43 -5.07 11.65
N VAL A 13 2.21 -6.03 12.12
CA VAL A 13 3.47 -6.45 11.49
C VAL A 13 3.58 -7.98 11.53
N VAL A 14 3.94 -8.57 10.39
CA VAL A 14 4.36 -9.97 10.30
C VAL A 14 5.71 -10.05 9.60
N MET A 15 6.66 -10.69 10.26
CA MET A 15 8.04 -10.88 9.81
C MET A 15 8.32 -12.35 9.44
N GLY A 16 9.50 -12.64 8.88
CA GLY A 16 9.96 -14.00 8.64
C GLY A 16 9.73 -14.55 7.23
N TRP A 17 9.39 -13.70 6.26
CA TRP A 17 9.28 -14.09 4.85
C TRP A 17 10.54 -13.69 4.08
N PRO A 18 11.07 -14.57 3.20
CA PRO A 18 12.14 -14.20 2.28
C PRO A 18 11.73 -13.02 1.38
N GLY A 19 12.67 -12.14 1.08
CA GLY A 19 12.42 -10.93 0.30
C GLY A 19 12.01 -11.16 -1.16
N SER A 20 12.18 -12.38 -1.68
CA SER A 20 11.78 -12.78 -3.04
C SER A 20 10.34 -13.30 -3.13
N VAL A 21 9.63 -13.44 -2.01
CA VAL A 21 8.27 -13.99 -2.01
C VAL A 21 7.29 -12.94 -2.52
N HIS A 22 6.40 -13.36 -3.42
CA HIS A 22 5.36 -12.48 -3.94
C HIS A 22 4.43 -11.99 -2.82
N ASP A 23 4.19 -10.69 -2.77
CA ASP A 23 3.36 -9.99 -1.79
C ASP A 23 1.99 -10.66 -1.56
N MET A 24 1.32 -11.03 -2.65
CA MET A 24 0.03 -11.75 -2.60
C MET A 24 0.10 -13.08 -1.83
N ARG A 25 1.21 -13.82 -1.93
CA ARG A 25 1.40 -15.08 -1.20
C ARG A 25 1.54 -14.80 0.30
N VAL A 26 2.36 -13.82 0.67
CA VAL A 26 2.54 -13.39 2.07
C VAL A 26 1.20 -12.95 2.66
N PHE A 27 0.41 -12.19 1.92
CA PHE A 27 -0.88 -11.70 2.37
C PHE A 27 -1.94 -12.79 2.52
N SER A 28 -2.00 -13.73 1.57
CA SER A 28 -2.89 -14.89 1.69
C SER A 28 -2.55 -15.72 2.93
N ASP A 29 -1.27 -16.03 3.14
CA ASP A 29 -0.83 -16.79 4.30
C ASP A 29 -1.13 -16.07 5.61
N VAL A 30 -0.82 -14.77 5.69
CA VAL A 30 -1.09 -13.99 6.89
C VAL A 30 -2.58 -13.94 7.21
N ARG A 31 -3.44 -13.78 6.20
CA ARG A 31 -4.90 -13.79 6.44
C ARG A 31 -5.40 -15.14 6.90
N ASN A 32 -4.81 -16.23 6.41
CA ASN A 32 -5.20 -17.58 6.82
C ASN A 32 -4.70 -17.90 8.24
N LYS A 33 -3.41 -17.61 8.51
CA LYS A 33 -2.76 -17.94 9.78
C LYS A 33 -3.12 -17.01 10.93
N TYR A 34 -3.28 -15.72 10.63
CA TYR A 34 -3.52 -14.66 11.62
C TYR A 34 -4.83 -13.92 11.39
N GLY A 35 -5.78 -14.49 10.65
CA GLY A 35 -7.05 -13.84 10.30
C GLY A 35 -7.83 -13.29 11.50
N TYR A 36 -7.81 -14.00 12.63
CA TYR A 36 -8.44 -13.58 13.88
C TYR A 36 -7.83 -12.32 14.51
N LYS A 37 -6.60 -11.96 14.13
CA LYS A 37 -5.86 -10.76 14.55
C LYS A 37 -5.64 -9.76 13.41
N PHE A 38 -5.98 -10.14 12.18
CA PHE A 38 -5.71 -9.31 11.01
C PHE A 38 -6.67 -8.12 11.02
N PRO A 39 -6.19 -6.87 11.15
CA PRO A 39 -7.09 -5.74 11.28
C PRO A 39 -7.78 -5.47 9.94
N HIS A 40 -9.08 -5.26 9.97
CA HIS A 40 -9.87 -4.87 8.81
C HIS A 40 -10.26 -3.39 8.91
N PRO A 41 -10.29 -2.65 7.80
CA PRO A 41 -10.70 -1.26 7.85
C PRO A 41 -12.19 -1.18 8.22
N PRO A 42 -12.61 -0.17 8.99
CA PRO A 42 -14.02 0.07 9.28
C PRO A 42 -14.86 0.23 8.00
N PRO A 43 -16.18 0.02 8.06
CA PRO A 43 -17.08 0.30 6.94
C PRO A 43 -16.87 1.71 6.38
N GLY A 44 -16.79 1.81 5.05
CA GLY A 44 -16.51 3.07 4.35
C GLY A 44 -15.03 3.50 4.32
N LYS A 45 -14.12 2.75 4.95
CA LYS A 45 -12.67 2.98 4.89
C LYS A 45 -11.96 1.89 4.10
N PHE A 46 -10.75 2.22 3.64
CA PHE A 46 -9.92 1.35 2.81
C PHE A 46 -8.47 1.41 3.24
N TYR A 47 -7.76 0.30 3.16
CA TYR A 47 -6.31 0.29 3.12
C TYR A 47 -5.83 0.60 1.71
N LEU A 48 -4.85 1.48 1.61
CA LEU A 48 -4.10 1.69 0.38
C LEU A 48 -3.04 0.59 0.27
N VAL A 49 -3.05 -0.11 -0.86
CA VAL A 49 -2.15 -1.25 -1.10
C VAL A 49 -1.38 -1.07 -2.41
N ASP A 50 -0.26 -1.78 -2.51
CA ASP A 50 0.58 -1.80 -3.71
C ASP A 50 -0.15 -2.42 -4.91
N SER A 51 0.36 -2.17 -6.12
CA SER A 51 -0.15 -2.76 -7.36
C SER A 51 -0.07 -4.29 -7.41
N GLY A 52 0.75 -4.91 -6.54
CA GLY A 52 0.85 -6.36 -6.36
C GLY A 52 -0.34 -6.99 -5.61
N TYR A 53 -1.21 -6.18 -5.02
CA TYR A 53 -2.40 -6.62 -4.30
C TYR A 53 -3.68 -6.44 -5.14
N PRO A 54 -4.71 -7.29 -4.91
CA PRO A 54 -5.98 -7.17 -5.61
C PRO A 54 -6.83 -6.02 -5.05
N ASN A 55 -7.57 -5.35 -5.94
CA ASN A 55 -8.69 -4.49 -5.56
C ASN A 55 -9.86 -5.34 -5.07
N ARG A 56 -10.33 -5.07 -3.85
CA ARG A 56 -11.51 -5.74 -3.24
C ARG A 56 -12.04 -4.88 -2.09
N PRO A 57 -13.24 -5.15 -1.53
CA PRO A 57 -13.76 -4.38 -0.39
C PRO A 57 -12.71 -4.25 0.74
N GLY A 58 -12.44 -3.00 1.15
CA GLY A 58 -11.45 -2.66 2.15
C GLY A 58 -10.00 -2.50 1.65
N TYR A 59 -9.70 -2.76 0.37
CA TYR A 59 -8.33 -2.64 -0.17
C TYR A 59 -8.33 -1.96 -1.54
N LEU A 60 -7.59 -0.87 -1.66
CA LEU A 60 -7.48 -0.06 -2.87
C LEU A 60 -6.05 -0.09 -3.41
N SER A 61 -5.87 -0.79 -4.54
CA SER A 61 -4.65 -0.76 -5.34
C SER A 61 -4.75 0.35 -6.40
N PRO A 62 -3.62 0.93 -6.86
CA PRO A 62 -3.63 1.88 -7.95
C PRO A 62 -4.18 1.26 -9.24
N TYR A 63 -4.68 2.09 -10.15
CA TYR A 63 -5.08 1.66 -11.49
C TYR A 63 -3.85 1.15 -12.26
N LYS A 64 -3.96 -0.06 -12.82
CA LYS A 64 -2.93 -0.67 -13.67
C LYS A 64 -2.88 0.03 -15.04
N GLY A 65 -1.71 0.08 -15.65
CA GLY A 65 -1.50 0.65 -16.99
C GLY A 65 -1.58 2.17 -17.07
N THR A 66 -1.85 2.85 -15.96
CA THR A 66 -1.78 4.30 -15.84
C THR A 66 -0.51 4.67 -15.09
N LYS A 67 0.50 5.15 -15.82
CA LYS A 67 1.79 5.49 -15.23
C LYS A 67 1.63 6.69 -14.30
N TYR A 68 2.08 6.54 -13.06
CA TYR A 68 2.39 7.63 -12.18
C TYR A 68 3.79 7.39 -11.62
N HIS A 69 4.74 8.23 -11.99
CA HIS A 69 6.08 8.27 -11.41
C HIS A 69 6.29 9.66 -10.81
N LEU A 70 6.40 9.74 -9.48
CA LEU A 70 6.70 11.00 -8.76
C LEU A 70 7.86 11.82 -9.37
N PRO A 71 8.97 11.21 -9.85
CA PRO A 71 10.06 11.96 -10.48
C PRO A 71 9.65 12.65 -11.79
N GLU A 72 8.80 12.02 -12.59
CA GLU A 72 8.33 12.56 -13.88
C GLU A 72 7.39 13.75 -13.69
N TYR A 73 6.72 13.83 -12.53
CA TYR A 73 5.65 14.77 -12.26
C TYR A 73 6.04 15.98 -11.41
N ARG A 74 7.14 15.93 -10.64
CA ARG A 74 7.67 17.11 -9.95
C ARG A 74 7.95 18.28 -10.91
N ASN A 75 8.29 17.96 -12.16
CA ASN A 75 8.49 18.91 -13.26
C ASN A 75 7.63 18.57 -14.50
N GLY A 76 6.59 17.73 -14.32
CA GLY A 76 5.75 17.21 -15.41
C GLY A 76 4.40 17.92 -15.53
N PRO A 77 3.65 17.68 -16.63
CA PRO A 77 2.28 18.20 -16.79
C PRO A 77 1.38 17.68 -15.66
N MET A 78 0.34 18.40 -15.22
CA MET A 78 -0.59 17.94 -14.15
C MET A 78 -1.41 16.68 -14.53
N PRO A 79 -1.85 15.86 -13.54
CA PRO A 79 -2.52 14.57 -13.80
C PRO A 79 -3.82 14.81 -14.54
N ARG A 80 -4.04 14.11 -15.65
CA ARG A 80 -5.22 14.28 -16.49
C ARG A 80 -6.16 13.10 -16.35
N GLY A 81 -7.40 13.41 -15.98
CA GLY A 81 -8.47 12.42 -15.88
C GLY A 81 -8.46 11.62 -14.58
N LYS A 82 -9.55 10.88 -14.36
CA LYS A 82 -9.88 10.28 -13.07
C LYS A 82 -8.84 9.25 -12.58
N LYS A 83 -8.27 8.45 -13.49
CA LYS A 83 -7.31 7.39 -13.12
C LYS A 83 -5.94 7.95 -12.72
N GLU A 84 -5.43 8.94 -13.45
CA GLU A 84 -4.15 9.59 -13.13
C GLU A 84 -4.25 10.38 -11.84
N MET A 85 -5.34 11.16 -11.66
CA MET A 85 -5.58 11.88 -10.41
C MET A 85 -5.67 10.93 -9.21
N PHE A 86 -6.35 9.79 -9.36
CA PHE A 86 -6.42 8.77 -8.32
C PHE A 86 -5.04 8.19 -8.02
N ASN A 87 -4.27 7.76 -9.04
CA ASN A 87 -2.93 7.19 -8.84
C ASN A 87 -1.96 8.20 -8.22
N HIS A 88 -2.06 9.48 -8.60
CA HIS A 88 -1.29 10.58 -8.00
C HIS A 88 -1.59 10.69 -6.50
N ALA A 89 -2.87 10.81 -6.14
CA ALA A 89 -3.29 10.90 -4.74
C ALA A 89 -2.90 9.63 -3.94
N HIS A 90 -3.11 8.45 -4.52
CA HIS A 90 -2.74 7.15 -3.94
C HIS A 90 -1.26 7.10 -3.62
N SER A 91 -0.40 7.45 -4.57
CA SER A 91 1.04 7.42 -4.38
C SER A 91 1.55 8.50 -3.42
N PHE A 92 0.92 9.67 -3.37
CA PHE A 92 1.22 10.69 -2.37
C PHE A 92 0.94 10.17 -0.95
N LEU A 93 -0.22 9.53 -0.75
CA LEU A 93 -0.59 8.93 0.54
C LEU A 93 0.30 7.74 0.92
N ARG A 94 0.71 6.93 -0.07
CA ARG A 94 1.61 5.79 0.12
C ARG A 94 3.00 6.20 0.61
N ASN A 95 3.40 7.47 0.45
CA ASN A 95 4.66 7.99 0.99
C ASN A 95 4.82 7.71 2.50
N VAL A 96 3.72 7.71 3.26
CA VAL A 96 3.70 7.35 4.68
C VAL A 96 4.17 5.91 4.91
N ILE A 97 3.72 4.96 4.08
CA ILE A 97 4.13 3.55 4.16
C ILE A 97 5.63 3.44 3.89
N GLU A 98 6.11 4.07 2.80
CA GLU A 98 7.52 4.04 2.42
C GLU A 98 8.42 4.63 3.51
N ARG A 99 8.02 5.77 4.09
CA ARG A 99 8.73 6.39 5.22
C ARG A 99 8.72 5.52 6.46
N SER A 100 7.57 4.94 6.81
CA SER A 100 7.45 4.05 7.98
C SER A 100 8.40 2.85 7.86
N PHE A 101 8.45 2.22 6.69
CA PHE A 101 9.38 1.12 6.42
C PHE A 101 10.83 1.58 6.29
N GLY A 102 11.09 2.80 5.80
CA GLY A 102 12.42 3.40 5.76
C GLY A 102 12.99 3.57 7.17
N VAL A 103 12.22 4.15 8.08
CA VAL A 103 12.58 4.30 9.50
C VAL A 103 12.77 2.93 10.16
N LEU A 104 11.83 2.00 9.96
CA LEU A 104 11.94 0.64 10.52
C LEU A 104 13.22 -0.09 10.09
N LYS A 105 13.66 0.13 8.86
CA LYS A 105 14.85 -0.51 8.31
C LYS A 105 16.15 0.24 8.61
N MET A 106 16.08 1.42 9.26
CA MET A 106 17.20 2.33 9.51
C MET A 106 18.16 2.38 8.31
N LYS A 107 17.60 2.67 7.14
CA LYS A 107 18.36 2.99 5.93
C LYS A 107 18.76 4.45 5.92
#